data_AF-A0A966QAS2-F1
#
_entry.id   AF-A0A966QAS2-F1
#
_cell.length_a   1.000
_cell.length_b   1.000
_cell.length_c   1.000
_cell.angle_alpha   90.00
_cell.angle_beta   90.00
_cell.angle_gamma   90.00
#
_symmetry.space_group_name_H-M   'P 1'
#
loop_
_entity.id
_entity.type
_entity.pdbx_description
1 polymer ?
#
loop_
_entity_poly.entity_id
_entity_poly.type
_entity_poly.pdbx_seq_one_letter_code
_entity_poly.pdbx_strand_id
1 'polypeptide(L)'
;MKFGIHSEQYQNNYSKEEEHKFTQVFGELTSEFAAKMAEGVHASDESVQELVKQHFDFILQFWTPNKEAYKSLAMTYILPSPYRDSYEDVAKGLGKYHYDAVCIWADKNL
;
A
#
# COMPACT_ATOMS: atom_id res chain seq x y z
N MET A 1 -18.05 33.75 -9.10
CA MET A 1 -17.24 32.52 -9.15
C MET A 1 -16.81 32.16 -7.75
N LYS A 2 -17.47 31.19 -7.10
CA LYS A 2 -17.03 30.63 -5.82
C LYS A 2 -16.36 29.31 -6.14
N PHE A 3 -15.03 29.28 -6.09
CA PHE A 3 -14.28 28.03 -6.07
C PHE A 3 -14.50 27.39 -4.70
N GLY A 4 -15.59 26.62 -4.59
CA GLY A 4 -15.81 25.72 -3.46
C GLY A 4 -14.82 24.58 -3.58
N ILE A 5 -13.67 24.72 -2.91
CA ILE A 5 -12.73 23.63 -2.72
C ILE A 5 -13.48 22.59 -1.88
N HIS A 6 -13.86 21.49 -2.51
CA HIS A 6 -14.57 20.37 -1.90
C HIS A 6 -13.58 19.50 -1.10
N SER A 7 -12.92 20.10 -0.11
CA SER A 7 -11.97 19.42 0.79
C SER A 7 -12.61 19.14 2.15
N GLU A 8 -13.89 18.73 2.16
CA GLU A 8 -14.67 18.51 3.38
C GLU A 8 -15.56 17.24 3.32
N GLN A 9 -15.30 16.31 2.39
CA GLN A 9 -16.04 15.03 2.32
C GLN A 9 -15.32 13.80 2.90
N TYR A 10 -14.07 13.91 3.37
CA TYR A 10 -13.34 12.76 3.94
C TYR A 10 -13.16 12.85 5.46
N GLN A 11 -14.03 13.59 6.15
CA GLN A 11 -14.10 13.57 7.60
C GLN A 11 -15.34 12.82 8.07
N ASN A 12 -15.08 11.69 8.75
CA ASN A 12 -15.97 10.92 9.64
C ASN A 12 -16.91 9.90 8.99
N ASN A 13 -16.51 8.63 9.03
CA ASN A 13 -17.24 7.64 9.83
C ASN A 13 -16.56 6.26 10.01
N TYR A 14 -15.25 6.11 9.82
CA TYR A 14 -14.63 4.85 10.26
C TYR A 14 -14.65 4.80 11.77
N SER A 15 -15.46 3.90 12.33
CA SER A 15 -15.45 3.60 13.76
C SER A 15 -14.03 3.18 14.15
N LYS A 16 -13.60 3.42 15.38
CA LYS A 16 -12.27 2.95 15.87
C LYS A 16 -12.03 1.45 15.59
N GLU A 17 -13.11 0.68 15.49
CA GLU A 17 -13.09 -0.74 15.12
C GLU A 17 -12.73 -0.99 13.65
N GLU A 18 -13.14 -0.11 12.74
CA GLU A 18 -12.77 -0.15 11.32
C GLU A 18 -11.30 0.24 11.14
N GLU A 19 -10.84 1.30 11.82
CA GLU A 19 -9.41 1.68 11.83
C GLU A 19 -8.50 0.54 12.32
N HIS A 20 -8.96 -0.22 13.32
CA HIS A 20 -8.23 -1.37 13.83
C HIS A 20 -8.19 -2.52 12.82
N LYS A 21 -9.33 -2.82 12.16
CA LYS A 21 -9.40 -3.81 11.07
C LYS A 21 -8.50 -3.43 9.91
N PHE A 22 -8.42 -2.14 9.58
CA PHE A 22 -7.56 -1.61 8.52
C PHE A 22 -6.08 -1.82 8.80
N THR A 23 -5.66 -1.46 10.00
CA THR A 23 -4.28 -1.69 10.44
C THR A 23 -3.96 -3.18 10.44
N GLN A 24 -4.92 -4.03 10.82
CA GLN A 24 -4.76 -5.47 10.79
C GLN A 24 -4.61 -6.01 9.35
N VAL A 25 -5.54 -5.69 8.45
CA VAL A 25 -5.51 -6.15 7.05
C VAL A 25 -4.23 -5.69 6.36
N PHE A 26 -3.82 -4.44 6.56
CA PHE A 26 -2.58 -3.92 6.00
C PHE A 26 -1.34 -4.62 6.57
N GLY A 27 -1.34 -4.94 7.87
CA GLY A 27 -0.29 -5.72 8.52
C GLY A 27 -0.23 -7.18 8.02
N GLU A 28 -1.38 -7.81 7.80
CA GLU A 28 -1.50 -9.15 7.21
C GLU A 28 -0.94 -9.16 5.79
N LEU A 29 -1.37 -8.23 4.93
CA LEU A 29 -0.83 -8.08 3.57
C LEU A 29 0.69 -7.90 3.57
N THR A 30 1.20 -7.02 4.44
CA THR A 30 2.64 -6.78 4.57
C THR A 30 3.40 -8.03 4.98
N SER A 31 2.82 -8.82 5.90
CA SER A 31 3.39 -10.10 6.33
C SER A 31 3.38 -11.14 5.20
N GLU A 32 2.33 -11.16 4.38
CA GLU A 32 2.27 -12.02 3.19
C GLU A 32 3.31 -11.62 2.13
N PHE A 33 3.52 -10.32 1.89
CA PHE A 33 4.61 -9.84 1.05
C PHE A 33 5.97 -10.29 1.58
N ALA A 34 6.18 -10.22 2.89
CA ALA A 34 7.41 -10.68 3.52
C ALA A 34 7.60 -12.20 3.36
N ALA A 35 6.53 -12.98 3.50
CA ALA A 35 6.56 -14.42 3.25
C ALA A 35 6.91 -14.73 1.78
N LYS A 36 6.26 -14.08 0.81
CA LYS A 36 6.55 -14.24 -0.62
C LYS A 36 7.98 -13.85 -0.97
N MET A 37 8.46 -12.76 -0.38
CA MET A 37 9.85 -12.34 -0.53
C MET A 37 10.81 -13.39 0.06
N ALA A 38 10.51 -13.96 1.24
CA ALA A 38 11.31 -15.01 1.86
C ALA A 38 11.30 -16.33 1.07
N GLU A 39 10.19 -16.65 0.38
CA GLU A 39 10.09 -17.74 -0.58
C GLU A 39 10.90 -17.48 -1.87
N GLY A 40 11.40 -16.26 -2.08
CA GLY A 40 12.13 -15.86 -3.29
C GLY A 40 11.21 -15.56 -4.49
N VAL A 41 9.92 -15.34 -4.26
CA VAL A 41 8.95 -15.01 -5.30
C VAL A 41 9.23 -13.60 -5.82
N HIS A 42 9.24 -13.42 -7.14
CA HIS A 42 9.52 -12.13 -7.74
C HIS A 42 8.35 -11.15 -7.57
N ALA A 43 8.64 -9.85 -7.43
CA ALA A 43 7.61 -8.81 -7.23
C ALA A 43 6.59 -8.73 -8.39
N SER A 44 6.96 -9.20 -9.58
CA SER A 44 6.09 -9.25 -10.77
C SER A 44 5.23 -10.51 -10.86
N ASP A 45 5.40 -11.47 -9.95
CA ASP A 45 4.66 -12.74 -9.96
C ASP A 45 3.18 -12.51 -9.73
N GLU A 46 2.32 -13.32 -10.35
CA GLU A 46 0.87 -13.17 -10.25
C GLU A 46 0.40 -13.20 -8.80
N SER A 47 0.98 -14.07 -7.97
CA SER A 47 0.63 -14.18 -6.54
C SER A 47 0.88 -12.87 -5.78
N VAL A 48 1.96 -12.17 -6.12
CA VAL A 48 2.35 -10.90 -5.49
C VAL A 48 1.50 -9.76 -6.04
N GLN A 49 1.21 -9.80 -7.34
CA GLN A 49 0.36 -8.81 -8.00
C GLN A 49 -1.10 -8.89 -7.51
N GLU A 50 -1.60 -10.06 -7.14
CA GLU A 50 -2.89 -10.22 -6.47
C GLU A 50 -2.91 -9.55 -5.09
N LEU A 51 -1.86 -9.70 -4.28
CA LEU A 51 -1.73 -8.99 -3.00
C LEU A 51 -1.71 -7.46 -3.21
N VAL A 52 -0.98 -6.97 -4.23
CA VAL A 52 -0.97 -5.54 -4.58
C VAL A 52 -2.35 -5.07 -5.03
N LYS A 53 -3.09 -5.90 -5.76
CA LYS A 53 -4.47 -5.60 -6.16
C LYS A 53 -5.39 -5.49 -4.95
N GLN A 54 -5.28 -6.39 -3.98
CA GLN A 54 -6.04 -6.31 -2.72
C GLN A 54 -5.69 -5.04 -1.94
N HIS A 55 -4.39 -4.73 -1.85
CA HIS A 55 -3.93 -3.48 -1.26
C HIS A 55 -4.50 -2.25 -1.99
N PHE A 56 -4.51 -2.24 -3.32
CA PHE A 56 -5.07 -1.14 -4.11
C PHE A 56 -6.58 -1.01 -3.91
N ASP A 57 -7.33 -2.12 -3.99
CA ASP A 57 -8.78 -2.16 -3.75
C ASP A 57 -9.13 -1.66 -2.34
N PHE A 58 -8.28 -1.98 -1.36
CA PHE A 58 -8.37 -1.45 -0.01
C PHE A 58 -8.18 0.07 0.02
N ILE A 59 -7.14 0.60 -0.63
CA ILE A 59 -6.90 2.05 -0.74
C ILE A 59 -8.07 2.76 -1.44
N LEU A 60 -8.67 2.15 -2.47
CA LEU A 60 -9.83 2.68 -3.21
C LEU A 60 -11.04 2.96 -2.30
N GLN A 61 -11.17 2.25 -1.18
CA GLN A 61 -12.25 2.49 -0.20
C GLN A 61 -12.09 3.84 0.52
N PHE A 62 -10.85 4.33 0.68
CA PHE A 62 -10.56 5.61 1.32
C PHE A 62 -10.48 6.75 0.30
N TRP A 63 -9.77 6.52 -0.80
CA TRP A 63 -9.59 7.50 -1.87
C TRP A 63 -9.17 6.79 -3.16
N THR A 64 -9.38 7.43 -4.31
CA THR A 64 -9.01 6.87 -5.62
C THR A 64 -7.70 7.49 -6.10
N PRO A 65 -6.52 6.93 -5.77
CA PRO A 65 -5.26 7.43 -6.29
C PRO A 65 -5.14 7.15 -7.80
N ASN A 66 -4.54 8.09 -8.52
CA ASN A 66 -4.03 7.82 -9.87
C ASN A 66 -2.70 7.04 -9.80
N LYS A 67 -2.20 6.59 -10.95
CA LYS A 67 -0.94 5.84 -11.07
C LYS A 67 0.24 6.46 -10.32
N GLU A 68 0.45 7.77 -10.45
CA GLU A 68 1.55 8.48 -9.80
C GLU A 68 1.33 8.60 -8.30
N ALA A 69 0.09 8.88 -7.89
CA ALA A 69 -0.30 8.97 -6.49
C ALA A 69 -0.10 7.63 -5.74
N TYR A 70 -0.46 6.51 -6.38
CA TYR A 70 -0.28 5.17 -5.80
C TYR A 70 1.21 4.81 -5.67
N LYS A 71 2.02 5.13 -6.68
CA LYS A 71 3.48 4.97 -6.60
C LYS A 71 4.10 5.85 -5.51
N SER A 72 3.64 7.10 -5.39
CA SER A 72 4.09 8.02 -4.33
C SER A 72 3.74 7.51 -2.93
N LEU A 73 2.58 6.87 -2.77
CA LEU A 73 2.21 6.22 -1.51
C LEU A 73 3.22 5.11 -1.17
N ALA A 74 3.53 4.24 -2.15
CA ALA A 74 4.53 3.19 -1.96
C ALA A 74 5.95 3.72 -1.73
N MET A 75 6.30 4.90 -2.28
CA MET A 75 7.59 5.54 -2.01
C MET A 75 7.79 5.82 -0.52
N THR A 76 6.71 6.11 0.21
CA THR A 76 6.79 6.39 1.65
C THR A 76 7.37 5.20 2.45
N TYR A 77 7.20 3.98 1.96
CA TYR A 77 7.75 2.76 2.58
C TYR A 77 9.26 2.55 2.33
N ILE A 78 9.82 3.16 1.28
CA ILE A 78 11.27 3.09 0.95
C ILE A 78 12.06 4.31 1.43
N LEU A 79 11.37 5.43 1.65
CA LEU A 79 11.99 6.65 2.14
C LEU A 79 12.48 6.46 3.58
N PRO A 80 13.60 7.10 3.96
CA PRO A 80 14.15 7.01 5.31
C PRO A 80 13.13 7.59 6.30
N SER A 81 12.42 6.69 6.96
CA SER A 81 11.37 6.95 7.93
C SER A 81 11.35 5.79 8.92
N PRO A 82 10.85 6.00 10.16
CA PRO A 82 10.72 4.90 11.12
C PRO A 82 9.85 3.74 10.61
N TYR A 83 8.99 4.00 9.61
CA TYR A 83 8.24 2.94 8.92
C TYR A 83 9.17 2.05 8.10
N ARG A 84 10.09 2.62 7.31
CA ARG A 84 11.09 1.84 6.59
C ARG A 84 11.90 0.96 7.55
N ASP A 85 12.37 1.51 8.68
CA ASP A 85 13.10 0.74 9.69
C ASP A 85 12.28 -0.44 10.21
N SER A 86 10.98 -0.24 10.46
CA SER A 86 10.07 -1.32 10.88
C SER A 86 9.95 -2.41 9.81
N TYR A 87 9.93 -2.03 8.52
CA TYR A 87 9.87 -3.00 7.42
C TYR A 87 11.20 -3.72 7.22
N GLU A 88 12.34 -3.04 7.37
CA GLU A 88 13.67 -3.65 7.31
C GLU A 88 13.94 -4.59 8.48
N ASP A 89 13.36 -4.33 9.65
CA ASP A 89 13.39 -5.22 10.82
C ASP A 89 12.61 -6.52 10.56
N VAL A 90 11.42 -6.42 9.93
CA VAL A 90 10.62 -7.59 9.51
C VAL A 90 11.36 -8.41 8.46
N ALA A 91 11.79 -7.77 7.36
CA ALA A 91 12.60 -8.41 6.35
C ALA A 91 13.45 -7.37 5.61
N LYS A 92 14.76 -7.59 5.55
CA LYS A 92 15.69 -6.70 4.85
C LYS A 92 15.31 -6.58 3.38
N GLY A 93 14.96 -5.37 2.96
CA GLY A 93 14.54 -5.08 1.58
C GLY A 93 13.03 -5.19 1.32
N LEU A 94 12.21 -5.48 2.34
CA LEU A 94 10.75 -5.58 2.21
C LEU A 94 10.12 -4.30 1.66
N GLY A 95 10.54 -3.13 2.16
CA GLY A 95 10.04 -1.85 1.67
C GLY A 95 10.28 -1.67 0.16
N LYS A 96 11.47 -2.04 -0.33
CA LYS A 96 11.80 -1.97 -1.76
C LYS A 96 10.99 -2.99 -2.57
N TYR A 97 10.87 -4.22 -2.07
CA TYR A 97 10.09 -5.27 -2.70
C TYR A 97 8.62 -4.88 -2.88
N HIS A 98 8.02 -4.34 -1.82
CA HIS A 98 6.65 -3.83 -1.84
C HIS A 98 6.51 -2.68 -2.85
N TYR A 99 7.45 -1.73 -2.85
CA TYR A 99 7.46 -0.62 -3.81
C TYR A 99 7.58 -1.08 -5.27
N ASP A 100 8.48 -2.02 -5.56
CA ASP A 100 8.63 -2.59 -6.91
C ASP A 100 7.33 -3.29 -7.34
N ALA A 101 6.73 -4.09 -6.47
CA ALA A 101 5.47 -4.78 -6.74
C ALA A 101 4.33 -3.80 -7.06
N VAL A 102 4.21 -2.74 -6.27
CA VAL A 102 3.24 -1.64 -6.49
C VAL A 102 3.50 -0.94 -7.82
N CYS A 103 4.75 -0.59 -8.13
CA CYS A 103 5.08 0.06 -9.40
C CYS A 103 4.70 -0.81 -10.60
N ILE A 104 5.03 -2.11 -10.57
CA ILE A 104 4.71 -3.05 -11.64
C ILE A 104 3.20 -3.16 -11.83
N TRP A 105 2.44 -3.29 -10.74
CA TRP A 105 0.99 -3.39 -10.80
C TRP A 105 0.36 -2.12 -11.34
N ALA A 106 0.80 -0.97 -10.81
CA ALA A 106 0.33 0.34 -11.25
C ALA A 106 0.65 0.60 -12.72
N ASP A 107 1.80 0.15 -13.22
CA ASP A 107 2.13 0.27 -14.65
C ASP A 107 1.28 -0.60 -15.56
N LYS A 108 0.86 -1.77 -15.07
CA LYS A 108 0.02 -2.71 -15.84
C LYS A 108 -1.47 -2.38 -15.79
N ASN A 109 -1.97 -1.84 -14.68
CA ASN A 109 -3.40 -1.75 -14.40
C ASN A 109 -3.96 -0.31 -14.37
N LEU A 110 -3.10 0.72 -14.19
CA LEU A 110 -3.48 2.14 -14.13
C LEU A 110 -2.85 2.94 -15.28
#